data_AF-A0A0D9WLB2-F1
#
_entry.id   AF-A0A0D9WLB2-F1
#
_cell.length_a   1.000
_cell.length_b   1.000
_cell.length_c   1.000
_cell.angle_alpha   90.00
_cell.angle_beta   90.00
_cell.angle_gamma   90.00
#
_symmetry.space_group_name_H-M   'P 1'
#
loop_
_entity.id
_entity.type
_entity.pdbx_description
1 polymer ?
#
loop_
_entity_poly.entity_id
_entity_poly.type
_entity_poly.pdbx_seq_one_letter_code
_entity_poly.pdbx_strand_id
1 'polypeptide(L)'
;MLSLSRALGRRLFSSDAAAGAAADAAAMASASVVRKAQNPLEEFFEVERSTEEDKPPPYYGRSWKASELRLKSWDDLQKLWYVLLKEKNMLMTQRQMLHSENMRFPNPERVSKVKKSMCRIKHVLTERAIAEPDPRRSAEMKRMINAL
;
A
#
# COMPACT_ATOMS: atom_id res chain seq x y z
N MET A 1 -10.11 36.58 -74.38
CA MET A 1 -11.00 37.73 -74.13
C MET A 1 -11.78 37.47 -72.85
N LEU A 2 -11.75 38.43 -71.89
CA LEU A 2 -12.84 38.90 -71.00
C LEU A 2 -13.72 37.81 -70.31
N SER A 3 -14.01 37.77 -69.01
CA SER A 3 -14.12 38.84 -68.02
C SER A 3 -14.59 38.28 -66.66
N LEU A 4 -14.15 38.97 -65.60
CA LEU A 4 -14.86 39.36 -64.37
C LEU A 4 -15.52 38.35 -63.41
N SER A 5 -15.00 38.43 -62.17
CA SER A 5 -15.58 38.13 -60.87
C SER A 5 -17.03 38.58 -60.66
N ARG A 6 -17.76 37.85 -59.81
CA ARG A 6 -18.79 38.43 -58.91
C ARG A 6 -18.78 37.73 -57.55
N ALA A 7 -18.49 38.50 -56.51
CA ALA A 7 -18.79 38.17 -55.13
C ALA A 7 -20.27 38.48 -54.84
N LEU A 8 -20.90 37.66 -54.00
CA LEU A 8 -22.14 37.99 -53.31
C LEU A 8 -22.10 37.33 -51.94
N GLY A 9 -21.87 38.15 -50.91
CA GLY A 9 -22.08 37.76 -49.53
C GLY A 9 -23.55 37.91 -49.15
N ARG A 10 -23.99 37.13 -48.16
CA ARG A 10 -25.10 37.52 -47.28
C ARG A 10 -24.96 36.83 -45.93
N ARG A 11 -24.79 37.64 -44.89
CA ARG A 11 -24.94 37.27 -43.48
C ARG A 11 -26.42 37.22 -43.13
N LEU A 12 -26.84 36.28 -42.28
CA LEU A 12 -28.05 36.36 -41.47
C LEU A 12 -27.75 35.88 -40.04
N PHE A 13 -28.33 36.58 -39.06
CA PHE A 13 -28.12 36.50 -37.61
C PHE A 13 -29.04 35.46 -36.92
N SER A 14 -28.68 35.13 -35.66
CA SER A 14 -29.31 34.40 -34.50
C SER A 14 -30.87 34.37 -34.39
N SER A 15 -31.58 33.52 -33.61
CA SER A 15 -31.36 32.84 -32.32
C SER A 15 -32.35 31.65 -32.05
N ASP A 16 -32.14 30.99 -30.89
CA ASP A 16 -33.10 30.35 -29.95
C ASP A 16 -33.35 28.82 -29.87
N ALA A 17 -33.48 28.41 -28.58
CA ALA A 17 -34.21 27.28 -28.00
C ALA A 17 -33.49 25.95 -27.66
N ALA A 18 -33.12 25.85 -26.37
CA ALA A 18 -33.34 24.72 -25.44
C ALA A 18 -32.97 23.27 -25.89
N ALA A 19 -31.76 22.82 -25.52
CA ALA A 19 -31.41 21.40 -25.45
C ALA A 19 -31.59 20.89 -24.01
N GLY A 20 -32.53 19.96 -23.85
CA GLY A 20 -32.91 19.33 -22.59
C GLY A 20 -31.87 18.37 -22.02
N ALA A 21 -31.86 18.31 -20.69
CA ALA A 21 -31.19 17.32 -19.87
C ALA A 21 -31.73 15.91 -20.14
N ALA A 22 -30.89 14.99 -20.62
CA ALA A 22 -31.15 13.55 -20.64
C ALA A 22 -29.86 12.73 -20.90
N ALA A 23 -28.76 13.02 -20.21
CA ALA A 23 -27.50 12.28 -20.36
C ALA A 23 -26.81 11.91 -19.03
N ASP A 24 -27.59 11.75 -17.95
CA ASP A 24 -27.09 11.32 -16.64
C ASP A 24 -27.97 10.21 -16.06
N ALA A 25 -27.86 8.96 -16.53
CA ALA A 25 -28.53 7.83 -15.85
C ALA A 25 -28.07 6.40 -16.21
N ALA A 26 -26.97 6.17 -16.94
CA ALA A 26 -26.68 4.82 -17.46
C ALA A 26 -25.28 4.24 -17.17
N ALA A 27 -24.52 4.79 -16.21
CA ALA A 27 -23.20 4.25 -15.86
C ALA A 27 -22.90 4.31 -14.35
N MET A 28 -23.75 3.72 -13.52
CA MET A 28 -23.48 3.45 -12.10
C MET A 28 -23.84 2.00 -11.77
N ALA A 29 -23.30 1.05 -12.53
CA ALA A 29 -23.24 -0.34 -12.07
C ALA A 29 -21.98 -0.46 -11.21
N SER A 30 -22.13 -0.30 -9.90
CA SER A 30 -21.08 -0.63 -8.93
C SER A 30 -20.72 -2.10 -9.12
N ALA A 31 -19.59 -2.35 -9.78
CA ALA A 31 -18.98 -3.66 -9.82
C ALA A 31 -18.66 -4.06 -8.38
N SER A 32 -19.50 -4.89 -7.78
CA SER A 32 -19.14 -5.62 -6.59
C SER A 32 -17.97 -6.50 -6.98
N VAL A 33 -16.76 -6.06 -6.63
CA VAL A 33 -15.58 -6.90 -6.73
C VAL A 33 -15.87 -8.11 -5.86
N VAL A 34 -16.24 -9.22 -6.50
CA VAL A 34 -16.29 -10.54 -5.86
C VAL A 34 -14.86 -10.81 -5.46
N ARG A 35 -14.50 -10.51 -4.21
CA ARG A 35 -13.21 -10.95 -3.68
C ARG A 35 -13.27 -12.46 -3.71
N LYS A 36 -12.46 -13.06 -4.59
CA LYS A 36 -12.19 -14.50 -4.57
C LYS A 36 -11.97 -14.88 -3.10
N ALA A 37 -12.59 -15.95 -2.63
CA ALA A 37 -12.31 -16.47 -1.30
C ALA A 37 -10.80 -16.75 -1.25
N GLN A 38 -10.05 -15.82 -0.67
CA GLN A 38 -8.60 -15.92 -0.57
C GLN A 38 -8.34 -17.03 0.43
N ASN A 39 -7.63 -18.06 -0.01
CA ASN A 39 -7.18 -19.09 0.90
C ASN A 39 -6.28 -18.40 1.94
N PRO A 40 -6.58 -18.47 3.25
CA PRO A 40 -5.77 -17.80 4.26
C PRO A 40 -4.29 -18.20 4.24
N LEU A 41 -3.98 -19.40 3.72
CA LEU A 41 -2.60 -19.87 3.58
C LEU A 41 -1.81 -19.15 2.49
N GLU A 42 -2.47 -18.51 1.53
CA GLU A 42 -1.80 -17.73 0.48
C GLU A 42 -1.01 -16.55 1.06
N GLU A 43 -1.35 -16.06 2.27
CA GLU A 43 -0.59 -14.98 2.92
C GLU A 43 0.85 -15.36 3.31
N PHE A 44 1.16 -16.67 3.39
CA PHE A 44 2.52 -17.15 3.68
C PHE A 44 3.41 -17.22 2.44
N PHE A 45 2.85 -17.03 1.25
CA PHE A 45 3.54 -17.14 -0.02
C PHE A 45 3.49 -15.79 -0.76
N GLU A 46 4.48 -15.54 -1.60
CA GLU A 46 4.45 -14.36 -2.45
C GLU A 46 3.49 -14.60 -3.63
N VAL A 47 2.59 -13.63 -3.85
CA VAL A 47 1.44 -13.78 -4.77
C VAL A 47 1.85 -14.13 -6.20
N GLU A 48 3.01 -13.68 -6.66
CA GLU A 48 3.57 -14.05 -7.97
C GLU A 48 5.00 -13.48 -8.04
N ARG A 49 6.03 -14.33 -7.90
CA ARG A 49 7.30 -14.02 -8.55
C ARG A 49 7.26 -14.67 -9.91
N SER A 50 7.13 -13.85 -10.97
CA SER A 50 7.55 -14.24 -12.30
C SER A 50 8.98 -14.77 -12.19
N THR A 51 9.18 -16.07 -12.40
CA THR A 51 10.47 -16.76 -12.55
C THR A 51 11.23 -16.32 -13.82
N GLU A 52 10.86 -15.19 -14.42
CA GLU A 52 11.58 -14.60 -15.54
C GLU A 52 12.92 -14.08 -15.03
N GLU A 53 13.98 -14.83 -15.30
CA GLU A 53 15.38 -14.50 -14.98
C GLU A 53 15.82 -13.13 -15.52
N ASP A 54 15.12 -12.60 -16.54
CA ASP A 54 15.43 -11.34 -17.20
C ASP A 54 14.95 -10.08 -16.45
N LYS A 55 14.13 -10.20 -15.40
CA LYS A 55 13.64 -9.00 -14.68
C LYS A 55 14.60 -8.60 -13.56
N PRO A 56 14.98 -7.31 -13.45
CA PRO A 56 15.82 -6.85 -12.35
C PRO A 56 15.15 -7.18 -11.01
N PRO A 57 15.94 -7.58 -9.99
CA PRO A 57 15.39 -7.98 -8.70
C PRO A 57 14.47 -6.89 -8.14
N PRO A 58 13.30 -7.24 -7.57
CA PRO A 58 12.34 -6.24 -7.13
C PRO A 58 12.94 -5.31 -6.08
N TYR A 59 12.68 -4.01 -6.19
CA TYR A 59 13.16 -3.03 -5.22
C TYR A 59 12.24 -2.99 -3.99
N TYR A 60 12.69 -3.55 -2.86
CA TYR A 60 11.92 -3.65 -1.60
C TYR A 60 12.00 -2.43 -0.68
N GLY A 61 12.54 -1.30 -1.14
CA GLY A 61 12.60 -0.07 -0.37
C GLY A 61 13.43 -0.13 0.94
N ARG A 62 13.10 0.77 1.87
CA ARG A 62 13.84 1.07 3.10
C ARG A 62 12.99 0.80 4.35
N SER A 63 13.63 0.41 5.46
CA SER A 63 12.99 0.29 6.78
C SER A 63 12.50 1.65 7.32
N TRP A 64 11.35 1.68 7.99
CA TRP A 64 10.80 2.82 8.75
C TRP A 64 11.82 3.51 9.68
N LYS A 65 11.86 4.84 9.71
CA LYS A 65 12.63 5.63 10.69
C LYS A 65 11.85 5.82 11.98
N ALA A 66 12.56 5.96 13.11
CA ALA A 66 11.92 6.28 14.38
C ALA A 66 11.17 7.63 14.33
N SER A 67 11.71 8.64 13.64
CA SER A 67 11.06 9.94 13.46
C SER A 67 9.69 9.84 12.77
N GLU A 68 9.57 8.97 11.76
CA GLU A 68 8.31 8.74 11.03
C GLU A 68 7.27 8.03 11.92
N LEU A 69 7.74 7.07 12.74
CA LEU A 69 6.88 6.28 13.63
C LEU A 69 6.37 7.09 14.83
N ARG A 70 7.14 8.08 15.31
CA ARG A 70 6.72 8.96 16.41
C ARG A 70 5.48 9.78 16.10
N LEU A 71 5.21 10.05 14.82
CA LEU A 71 4.05 10.83 14.37
C LEU A 71 2.78 9.98 14.21
N LYS A 72 2.84 8.67 14.43
CA LYS A 72 1.71 7.75 14.21
C LYS A 72 0.93 7.44 15.48
N SER A 73 -0.38 7.20 15.35
CA SER A 73 -1.23 6.80 16.46
C SER A 73 -0.84 5.41 17.00
N TRP A 74 -1.30 5.05 18.19
CA TRP A 74 -1.05 3.71 18.75
C TRP A 74 -1.67 2.60 17.88
N ASP A 75 -2.90 2.82 17.40
CA ASP A 75 -3.61 1.87 16.52
C ASP A 75 -2.91 1.68 15.17
N ASP A 76 -2.42 2.76 14.55
CA ASP A 76 -1.64 2.65 13.31
C ASP A 76 -0.32 1.88 13.50
N LEU A 77 0.36 2.09 14.64
CA LEU A 77 1.57 1.34 14.96
C LEU A 77 1.28 -0.13 15.20
N GLN A 78 0.15 -0.47 15.81
CA GLN A 78 -0.29 -1.86 16.00
C GLN A 78 -0.66 -2.51 14.66
N LYS A 79 -1.42 -1.83 13.80
CA LYS A 79 -1.72 -2.33 12.45
C LYS A 79 -0.43 -2.54 11.65
N LEU A 80 0.49 -1.58 11.69
CA LEU A 80 1.80 -1.70 11.05
C LEU A 80 2.61 -2.88 11.61
N TRP A 81 2.56 -3.11 12.93
CA TRP A 81 3.19 -4.29 13.55
C TRP A 81 2.69 -5.59 12.92
N TYR A 82 1.38 -5.74 12.75
CA TYR A 82 0.82 -6.94 12.12
C TYR A 82 1.16 -7.07 10.64
N VAL A 83 1.17 -5.97 9.89
CA VAL A 83 1.64 -5.98 8.49
C VAL A 83 3.09 -6.48 8.42
N LEU A 84 3.98 -5.96 9.27
CA LEU A 84 5.37 -6.41 9.36
C LEU A 84 5.50 -7.85 9.86
N LEU A 85 4.60 -8.30 10.74
CA LEU A 85 4.59 -9.66 11.25
C LEU A 85 4.21 -10.67 10.16
N LYS A 86 3.18 -10.38 9.36
CA LYS A 86 2.78 -11.19 8.21
C LYS A 86 3.91 -11.30 7.18
N GLU A 87 4.50 -10.16 6.85
CA GLU A 87 5.69 -10.08 5.99
C GLU A 87 6.85 -10.92 6.54
N LYS A 88 7.17 -10.81 7.84
CA LYS A 88 8.22 -11.62 8.48
C LYS A 88 7.92 -13.11 8.35
N ASN A 89 6.67 -13.52 8.58
CA ASN A 89 6.28 -14.92 8.51
C ASN A 89 6.40 -15.46 7.08
N MET A 90 5.89 -14.73 6.09
CA MET A 90 6.04 -15.07 4.67
C MET A 90 7.52 -15.23 4.28
N LEU A 91 8.39 -14.29 4.68
CA LEU A 91 9.83 -14.36 4.37
C LEU A 91 10.54 -15.54 5.05
N MET A 92 10.10 -15.94 6.25
CA MET A 92 10.63 -17.11 6.94
C MET A 92 10.21 -18.40 6.26
N THR A 93 8.94 -18.51 5.85
CA THR A 93 8.44 -19.63 5.03
C THR A 93 9.26 -19.77 3.76
N GLN A 94 9.43 -18.68 3.02
CA GLN A 94 10.21 -18.69 1.78
C GLN A 94 11.68 -19.06 2.01
N ARG A 95 12.31 -18.54 3.08
CA ARG A 95 13.68 -18.89 3.42
C ARG A 95 13.82 -20.39 3.70
N GLN A 96 12.88 -20.97 4.44
CA GLN A 96 12.90 -22.38 4.76
C GLN A 96 12.71 -23.26 3.52
N MET A 97 11.79 -22.90 2.63
CA MET A 97 11.56 -23.62 1.36
C MET A 97 12.80 -23.61 0.46
N LEU A 98 13.40 -22.42 0.24
CA LEU A 98 14.61 -22.32 -0.57
C LEU A 98 15.78 -23.08 0.06
N HIS A 99 15.89 -23.06 1.39
CA HIS A 99 16.90 -23.85 2.10
C HIS A 99 16.70 -25.37 1.89
N SER A 100 15.46 -25.88 1.94
CA SER A 100 15.19 -27.30 1.66
C SER A 100 15.46 -27.69 0.21
N GLU A 101 15.35 -26.75 -0.71
CA GLU A 101 15.64 -26.93 -2.14
C GLU A 101 17.11 -26.60 -2.48
N ASN A 102 17.96 -26.38 -1.48
CA ASN A 102 19.37 -25.97 -1.63
C ASN A 102 19.58 -24.69 -2.47
N MET A 103 18.57 -23.84 -2.57
CA MET A 103 18.61 -22.55 -3.27
C MET A 103 18.94 -21.40 -2.32
N ARG A 104 19.62 -20.38 -2.86
CA ARG A 104 19.97 -19.17 -2.10
C ARG A 104 18.79 -18.22 -2.00
N PHE A 105 18.58 -17.67 -0.81
CA PHE A 105 17.59 -16.62 -0.59
C PHE A 105 18.00 -15.33 -1.34
N PRO A 106 17.17 -14.82 -2.27
CA PRO A 106 17.59 -13.76 -3.19
C PRO A 106 17.86 -12.40 -2.50
N ASN A 107 17.13 -12.06 -1.42
CA ASN A 107 17.22 -10.73 -0.79
C ASN A 107 17.26 -10.79 0.75
N PRO A 108 18.34 -11.30 1.37
CA PRO A 108 18.42 -11.55 2.82
C PRO A 108 18.26 -10.29 3.69
N GLU A 109 18.57 -9.11 3.15
CA GLU A 109 18.45 -7.83 3.82
C GLU A 109 16.99 -7.42 4.08
N ARG A 110 16.03 -7.96 3.31
CA ARG A 110 14.58 -7.70 3.52
C ARG A 110 14.14 -8.11 4.93
N VAL A 111 14.57 -9.29 5.38
CA VAL A 111 14.31 -9.78 6.75
C VAL A 111 14.89 -8.82 7.80
N SER A 112 16.11 -8.34 7.59
CA SER A 112 16.77 -7.38 8.48
C SER A 112 16.06 -6.03 8.50
N LYS A 113 15.54 -5.54 7.36
CA LYS A 113 14.76 -4.30 7.26
C LYS A 113 13.46 -4.40 8.05
N VAL A 114 12.72 -5.50 7.92
CA VAL A 114 11.48 -5.77 8.67
C VAL A 114 11.75 -5.81 10.17
N LYS A 115 12.74 -6.59 10.60
CA LYS A 115 13.14 -6.68 12.03
C LYS A 115 13.55 -5.32 12.60
N LYS A 116 14.30 -4.51 11.84
CA LYS A 116 14.67 -3.14 12.25
C LYS A 116 13.44 -2.24 12.43
N SER A 117 12.47 -2.31 11.52
CA SER A 117 11.21 -1.56 11.66
C SER A 117 10.41 -2.00 12.88
N MET A 118 10.27 -3.30 13.13
CA MET A 118 9.61 -3.82 14.33
C MET A 118 10.30 -3.34 15.61
N CYS A 119 11.63 -3.43 15.69
CA CYS A 119 12.40 -2.94 16.84
C CYS A 119 12.16 -1.45 17.10
N ARG A 120 12.11 -0.62 16.05
CA ARG A 120 11.83 0.82 16.19
C ARG A 120 10.40 1.11 16.66
N ILE A 121 9.41 0.29 16.28
CA ILE A 121 8.05 0.42 16.82
C ILE A 121 8.06 0.18 18.33
N LYS A 122 8.67 -0.92 18.80
CA LYS A 122 8.82 -1.18 20.24
C LYS A 122 9.54 -0.05 20.96
N HIS A 123 10.60 0.47 20.36
CA HIS A 123 11.35 1.59 20.92
C HIS A 123 10.48 2.85 21.09
N VAL A 124 9.78 3.29 20.04
CA VAL A 124 8.91 4.48 20.09
C VAL A 124 7.76 4.29 21.07
N LEU A 125 7.16 3.10 21.14
CA LEU A 125 6.11 2.82 22.14
C LEU A 125 6.67 2.85 23.57
N THR A 126 7.91 2.38 23.77
CA THR A 126 8.58 2.44 25.07
C THR A 126 8.90 3.87 25.47
N GLU A 127 9.39 4.71 24.55
CA GLU A 127 9.57 6.15 24.76
C GLU A 127 8.27 6.80 25.27
N ARG A 128 7.13 6.50 24.63
CA ARG A 128 5.81 7.01 25.05
C ARG A 128 5.40 6.52 26.43
N ALA A 129 5.63 5.24 26.73
CA ALA A 129 5.30 4.69 28.04
C ALA A 129 6.15 5.29 29.17
N ILE A 130 7.39 5.71 28.89
CA ILE A 130 8.25 6.42 29.85
C ILE A 130 7.79 7.86 30.06
N ALA A 131 7.30 8.52 29.00
CA ALA A 131 6.78 9.88 29.07
C ALA A 131 5.42 10.00 29.77
N GLU A 132 4.69 8.90 29.93
CA GLU A 132 3.39 8.88 30.62
C GLU A 132 3.58 9.14 32.13
N PRO A 133 2.94 10.18 32.70
CA PRO A 133 3.15 10.56 34.10
C PRO A 133 2.47 9.62 35.09
N ASP A 134 1.37 8.96 34.72
CA ASP A 134 0.68 8.00 35.58
C ASP A 134 1.43 6.65 35.60
N PRO A 135 1.94 6.21 36.77
CA PRO A 135 2.65 4.95 36.89
C PRO A 135 1.81 3.72 36.51
N ARG A 136 0.49 3.75 36.76
CA ARG A 136 -0.40 2.61 36.43
C ARG A 136 -0.53 2.44 34.93
N ARG A 137 -0.87 3.53 34.24
CA ARG A 137 -0.96 3.55 32.77
C ARG A 137 0.37 3.23 32.09
N SER A 138 1.48 3.76 32.61
CA SER A 138 2.83 3.41 32.13
C SER A 138 3.10 1.90 32.24
N ALA A 139 2.73 1.28 33.35
CA ALA A 139 2.91 -0.16 33.56
C ALA A 139 2.06 -1.00 32.59
N GLU A 140 0.81 -0.61 32.35
CA GLU A 140 -0.06 -1.26 31.36
C GLU A 140 0.52 -1.15 29.95
N MET A 141 0.96 0.04 29.54
CA MET A 141 1.61 0.25 28.24
C MET A 141 2.84 -0.65 28.08
N LYS A 142 3.72 -0.70 29.09
CA LYS A 142 4.91 -1.57 29.08
C LYS A 142 4.53 -3.05 28.95
N ARG A 143 3.50 -3.49 29.65
CA ARG A 143 2.98 -4.86 29.54
C ARG A 143 2.50 -5.16 28.12
N MET A 144 1.72 -4.26 27.52
CA MET A 144 1.25 -4.41 26.13
C MET A 144 2.41 -4.44 25.14
N ILE A 145 3.41 -3.56 25.30
CA ILE A 145 4.58 -3.50 24.41
C ILE A 145 5.41 -4.79 24.45
N ASN A 146 5.56 -5.39 25.63
CA ASN A 146 6.28 -6.65 25.79
C ASN A 146 5.50 -7.85 25.22
N ALA A 147 4.17 -7.75 25.13
CA ALA A 147 3.30 -8.76 24.54
C ALA A 147 3.24 -8.71 23.01
N LEU A 148 3.68 -7.60 22.38
CA LEU A 148 3.80 -7.49 20.92
C LEU A 148 4.90 -8.40 20.37
#